data_AF-A0A7Y3UM93-F1
#
_entry.id   AF-A0A7Y3UM93-F1
#
_cell.length_a   1.000
_cell.length_b   1.000
_cell.length_c   1.000
_cell.angle_alpha   90.00
_cell.angle_beta   90.00
_cell.angle_gamma   90.00
#
_symmetry.space_group_name_H-M   'P 1'
#
loop_
_entity.id
_entity.type
_entity.pdbx_description
1 polymer ?
#
loop_
_entity_poly.entity_id
_entity_poly.type
_entity_poly.pdbx_seq_one_letter_code
_entity_poly.pdbx_strand_id
1 'polypeptide(L)'
;MDIINSSIVRNVAESTFDRGASGGGIGNFSGRIKIINSTIAKNIAERERTKSDQSNGGGISNFFHYGEDTIFLQNTIIADNVADRGPDCSGNGVESLGNNIISFLKFDECDIEFQPGDIIGTSGLGPLKNPGQPGRTHFPLMENSFAIDAANDDVCPATDQVDKPRRDTCDIGAIEFFPVINHLVNLRKDELVTKFDPTPVPGGPAGTFLIRSRFGNSSFRTIHNIFFEVIELSEGNVLLNADGGPGGVGSTMTPQGSATTPFLPGDTGTFQFKIGLLTRDIFQFSVNVLGEADF
;
A
#
# COMPACT_ATOMS: atom_id res chain seq x y z
N MET A 1 2.78 21.40 -7.02
CA MET A 1 1.90 20.22 -7.17
C MET A 1 2.17 19.34 -5.98
N ASP A 2 1.13 18.75 -5.39
CA ASP A 2 1.30 17.89 -4.22
C ASP A 2 0.90 16.46 -4.58
N ILE A 3 1.75 15.51 -4.22
CA ILE A 3 1.55 14.06 -4.35
C ILE A 3 1.48 13.51 -2.93
N ILE A 4 0.32 13.02 -2.54
CA ILE A 4 0.04 12.59 -1.17
C ILE A 4 -0.58 11.19 -1.21
N ASN A 5 -0.19 10.28 -0.31
CA ASN A 5 -0.77 8.93 -0.19
C ASN A 5 -0.82 8.18 -1.53
N SER A 6 0.26 8.28 -2.30
CA SER A 6 0.28 7.77 -3.67
C SER A 6 1.37 6.74 -3.86
N SER A 7 1.03 5.64 -4.53
CA SER A 7 2.00 4.69 -5.07
C SER A 7 2.25 4.98 -6.54
N ILE A 8 3.46 5.42 -6.87
CA ILE A 8 3.95 5.58 -8.24
C ILE A 8 4.90 4.42 -8.49
N VAL A 9 4.35 3.32 -9.03
CA VAL A 9 5.03 2.03 -9.03
C VAL A 9 4.99 1.34 -10.37
N ARG A 10 6.09 0.70 -10.75
CA ARG A 10 6.22 -0.13 -11.97
C ARG A 10 5.87 0.59 -13.28
N ASN A 11 6.06 1.90 -13.31
CA ASN A 11 6.04 2.64 -14.57
C ASN A 11 7.33 2.38 -15.35
N VAL A 12 7.23 2.43 -16.68
CA VAL A 12 8.39 2.31 -17.57
C VAL A 12 8.39 3.53 -18.47
N ALA A 13 9.45 4.33 -18.36
CA ALA A 13 9.77 5.35 -19.34
C ALA A 13 10.70 4.73 -20.38
N GLU A 14 10.23 4.68 -21.62
CA GLU A 14 11.01 4.25 -22.78
C GLU A 14 11.29 5.47 -23.67
N SER A 15 12.51 5.56 -24.20
CA SER A 15 12.85 6.54 -25.23
C SER A 15 13.10 5.81 -26.55
N THR A 16 12.34 6.18 -27.57
CA THR A 16 12.51 5.66 -28.94
C THR A 16 13.51 6.49 -29.75
N PHE A 17 13.93 7.65 -29.24
CA PHE A 17 14.93 8.53 -29.88
C PHE A 17 16.35 8.16 -29.42
N ASP A 18 17.38 8.79 -29.99
CA ASP A 18 18.78 8.56 -29.61
C ASP A 18 19.15 9.03 -28.20
N ARG A 19 18.17 9.37 -27.35
CA ARG A 19 18.35 9.87 -25.98
C ARG A 19 17.93 8.82 -24.96
N GLY A 20 18.58 8.78 -23.80
CA GLY A 20 18.14 7.94 -22.68
C GLY A 20 16.78 8.40 -22.12
N ALA A 21 16.00 7.46 -21.59
CA ALA A 21 14.78 7.80 -20.85
C ALA A 21 15.10 8.45 -19.50
N SER A 22 14.18 9.22 -18.94
CA SER A 22 14.37 9.81 -17.61
C SER A 22 13.08 9.91 -16.83
N GLY A 23 13.15 9.75 -15.51
CA GLY A 23 12.00 9.93 -14.62
C GLY A 23 10.97 8.82 -14.82
N GLY A 24 11.39 7.56 -14.66
CA GLY A 24 10.51 6.41 -14.88
C GLY A 24 9.22 6.49 -14.05
N GLY A 25 9.30 6.97 -12.81
CA GLY A 25 8.15 7.35 -12.00
C GLY A 25 7.75 8.81 -12.18
N ILE A 26 8.67 9.73 -11.89
CA ILE A 26 8.45 11.18 -11.95
C ILE A 26 9.57 11.84 -12.75
N GLY A 27 9.21 12.52 -13.83
CA GLY A 27 10.08 13.47 -14.52
C GLY A 27 9.63 14.90 -14.25
N ASN A 28 10.43 15.69 -13.53
CA ASN A 28 10.16 17.10 -13.29
C ASN A 28 11.04 17.96 -14.20
N PHE A 29 10.43 18.60 -15.21
CA PHE A 29 11.11 19.50 -16.13
C PHE A 29 11.12 20.96 -15.67
N SER A 30 10.07 21.34 -14.93
CA SER A 30 9.98 22.63 -14.27
C SER A 30 8.90 22.63 -13.20
N GLY A 31 9.12 23.44 -12.16
CA GLY A 31 8.17 23.67 -11.08
C GLY A 31 8.48 22.92 -9.79
N ARG A 32 7.63 23.17 -8.79
CA ARG A 32 7.78 22.64 -7.43
C ARG A 32 6.80 21.51 -7.15
N ILE A 33 7.32 20.38 -6.66
CA ILE A 33 6.53 19.20 -6.31
C ILE A 33 6.78 18.87 -4.84
N LYS A 34 5.71 18.69 -4.06
CA LYS A 34 5.80 18.16 -2.70
C LYS A 34 5.27 16.73 -2.69
N ILE A 35 6.05 15.81 -2.15
CA ILE A 35 5.72 14.39 -2.07
C ILE A 35 5.68 14.00 -0.60
N ILE A 36 4.51 13.56 -0.14
CA ILE A 36 4.24 13.26 1.27
C ILE A 36 3.61 11.87 1.36
N ASN A 37 4.06 11.04 2.31
CA ASN A 37 3.46 9.73 2.59
C ASN A 37 3.21 8.94 1.30
N SER A 38 4.23 8.80 0.46
CA SER A 38 4.09 8.20 -0.87
C SER A 38 5.19 7.18 -1.13
N THR A 39 4.95 6.28 -2.08
CA THR A 39 5.88 5.21 -2.44
C THR A 39 6.21 5.30 -3.92
N ILE A 40 7.46 5.56 -4.25
CA ILE A 40 8.00 5.62 -5.62
C ILE A 40 8.95 4.45 -5.79
N ALA A 41 8.44 3.36 -6.34
CA ALA A 41 9.20 2.11 -6.33
C ALA A 41 9.08 1.26 -7.59
N LYS A 42 10.18 0.60 -7.94
CA LYS A 42 10.27 -0.34 -9.06
C LYS A 42 9.86 0.27 -10.40
N ASN A 43 10.02 1.57 -10.56
CA ASN A 43 9.90 2.25 -11.83
C ASN A 43 11.20 2.08 -12.63
N ILE A 44 11.10 2.13 -13.96
CA ILE A 44 12.20 1.85 -14.86
C ILE A 44 12.33 3.03 -15.82
N ALA A 45 13.53 3.62 -15.90
CA ALA A 45 13.94 4.42 -17.04
C ALA A 45 14.77 3.51 -17.94
N GLU A 46 14.16 3.00 -19.02
CA GLU A 46 14.80 2.01 -19.89
C GLU A 46 15.70 2.67 -20.93
N ARG A 47 16.83 2.02 -21.19
CA ARG A 47 17.70 2.33 -22.33
C ARG A 47 17.54 1.26 -23.41
N GLU A 48 17.36 1.69 -24.66
CA GLU A 48 17.53 0.79 -25.79
C GLU A 48 19.01 0.35 -25.87
N ARG A 49 19.27 -0.97 -25.76
CA ARG A 49 20.62 -1.53 -25.53
C ARG A 49 21.67 -1.18 -26.59
N THR A 50 21.26 -0.66 -27.75
CA THR A 50 22.09 -0.37 -28.92
C THR A 50 22.67 1.06 -28.95
N LYS A 51 22.31 1.94 -28.00
CA LYS A 51 22.61 3.39 -28.08
C LYS A 51 23.57 3.87 -26.98
N SER A 52 24.17 5.05 -27.16
CA SER A 52 25.20 5.62 -26.25
C SER A 52 24.64 6.34 -25.03
N ASP A 53 23.43 6.90 -25.13
CA ASP A 53 22.87 7.77 -24.10
C ASP A 53 22.29 6.97 -22.94
N GLN A 54 22.62 7.38 -21.70
CA GLN A 54 22.27 6.66 -20.47
C GLN A 54 20.92 7.11 -19.94
N SER A 55 20.15 6.18 -19.38
CA SER A 55 18.89 6.51 -18.70
C SER A 55 19.14 7.01 -17.27
N ASN A 56 18.34 7.97 -16.81
CA ASN A 56 18.52 8.62 -15.52
C ASN A 56 17.25 8.56 -14.67
N GLY A 57 17.35 8.39 -13.35
CA GLY A 57 16.20 8.65 -12.47
C GLY A 57 15.05 7.68 -12.73
N GLY A 58 15.25 6.40 -12.47
CA GLY A 58 14.20 5.38 -12.60
C GLY A 58 12.99 5.75 -11.74
N GLY A 59 13.22 6.19 -10.50
CA GLY A 59 12.21 6.76 -9.62
C GLY A 59 11.91 8.20 -9.99
N ILE A 60 12.83 9.10 -9.67
CA ILE A 60 12.70 10.54 -9.90
C ILE A 60 13.82 11.05 -10.81
N SER A 61 13.47 11.90 -11.78
CA SER A 61 14.43 12.73 -12.50
C SER A 61 14.03 14.20 -12.39
N ASN A 62 14.85 15.02 -11.73
CA ASN A 62 14.64 16.47 -11.65
C ASN A 62 15.60 17.22 -12.59
N PHE A 63 15.05 17.84 -13.64
CA PHE A 63 15.80 18.67 -14.57
C PHE A 63 15.87 20.10 -14.03
N PHE A 64 16.67 20.29 -12.99
CA PHE A 64 16.79 21.56 -12.28
C PHE A 64 17.28 22.71 -13.19
N HIS A 65 16.46 23.74 -13.37
CA HIS A 65 16.84 25.01 -13.97
C HIS A 65 16.99 26.10 -12.90
N TYR A 66 18.23 26.40 -12.51
CA TYR A 66 18.64 27.58 -11.72
C TYR A 66 17.82 27.91 -10.45
N GLY A 67 17.34 26.92 -9.68
CA GLY A 67 16.77 27.17 -8.32
C GLY A 67 15.27 27.29 -8.24
N GLU A 68 14.54 27.18 -9.35
CA GLU A 68 13.08 27.30 -9.35
C GLU A 68 12.36 25.93 -9.24
N ASP A 69 13.06 24.86 -9.63
CA ASP A 69 12.51 23.51 -9.78
C ASP A 69 12.92 22.59 -8.63
N THR A 70 12.11 22.54 -7.58
CA THR A 70 12.43 21.76 -6.38
C THR A 70 11.42 20.65 -6.15
N ILE A 71 11.91 19.44 -5.86
CA ILE A 71 11.10 18.34 -5.33
C ILE A 71 11.37 18.23 -3.84
N PHE A 72 10.32 18.29 -3.02
CA PHE A 72 10.41 18.13 -1.58
C PHE A 72 9.87 16.74 -1.19
N LEU A 73 10.65 15.99 -0.41
CA LEU A 73 10.33 14.63 0.04
C LEU A 73 10.10 14.61 1.55
N GLN A 74 8.98 14.05 1.99
CA GLN A 74 8.72 13.80 3.42
C GLN A 74 7.94 12.49 3.56
N ASN A 75 8.24 11.68 4.57
CA ASN A 75 7.51 10.44 4.85
C ASN A 75 7.41 9.54 3.60
N THR A 76 8.41 9.57 2.71
CA THR A 76 8.32 8.97 1.37
C THR A 76 9.34 7.86 1.19
N ILE A 77 8.91 6.76 0.56
CA ILE A 77 9.80 5.67 0.15
C ILE A 77 10.17 5.87 -1.32
N ILE A 78 11.46 5.94 -1.62
CA ILE A 78 12.00 5.87 -2.98
C ILE A 78 12.96 4.68 -3.04
N ALA A 79 12.56 3.62 -3.73
CA ALA A 79 13.35 2.40 -3.68
C ALA A 79 13.16 1.45 -4.87
N ASP A 80 14.17 0.59 -5.07
CA ASP A 80 14.15 -0.51 -6.02
C ASP A 80 13.86 -0.05 -7.47
N ASN A 81 14.07 1.22 -7.80
CA ASN A 81 13.91 1.72 -9.15
C ASN A 81 15.13 1.36 -10.02
N VAL A 82 14.99 1.48 -11.34
CA VAL A 82 16.03 1.05 -12.30
C VAL A 82 16.29 2.14 -13.32
N ALA A 83 17.56 2.56 -13.41
CA ALA A 83 18.13 3.37 -14.48
C ALA A 83 19.64 3.12 -14.55
N ASP A 84 20.30 3.62 -15.59
CA ASP A 84 21.76 3.55 -15.70
C ASP A 84 22.47 4.46 -14.67
N ARG A 85 21.89 5.63 -14.38
CA ARG A 85 22.37 6.61 -13.40
C ARG A 85 21.28 7.04 -12.44
N GLY A 86 21.62 7.21 -11.17
CA GLY A 86 20.68 7.65 -10.14
C GLY A 86 19.34 6.90 -10.21
N PRO A 87 19.32 5.56 -10.12
CA PRO A 87 18.11 4.77 -10.30
C PRO A 87 16.94 5.22 -9.43
N ASP A 88 17.16 5.60 -8.17
CA ASP A 88 16.10 6.10 -7.31
C ASP A 88 15.85 7.59 -7.55
N CYS A 89 16.91 8.37 -7.71
CA CYS A 89 16.80 9.79 -7.98
C CYS A 89 17.97 10.29 -8.83
N SER A 90 17.71 11.06 -9.88
CA SER A 90 18.75 11.79 -10.63
C SER A 90 18.45 13.28 -10.78
N GLY A 91 19.49 14.11 -10.77
CA GLY A 91 19.39 15.56 -10.94
C GLY A 91 19.70 16.34 -9.66
N ASN A 92 19.45 17.65 -9.69
CA ASN A 92 19.66 18.55 -8.55
C ASN A 92 18.31 19.03 -7.99
N GLY A 93 18.30 19.71 -6.83
CA GLY A 93 17.08 20.34 -6.30
C GLY A 93 16.04 19.34 -5.80
N VAL A 94 16.49 18.19 -5.26
CA VAL A 94 15.63 17.28 -4.51
C VAL A 94 15.99 17.42 -3.04
N GLU A 95 15.06 17.92 -2.25
CA GLU A 95 15.25 18.28 -0.86
C GLU A 95 14.47 17.33 0.05
N SER A 96 15.16 16.72 1.01
CA SER A 96 14.50 15.98 2.08
C SER A 96 13.97 16.96 3.13
N LEU A 97 12.76 16.70 3.62
CA LEU A 97 12.18 17.30 4.81
C LEU A 97 12.17 16.31 6.00
N GLY A 98 12.72 15.10 5.82
CA GLY A 98 12.85 14.06 6.86
C GLY A 98 11.96 12.84 6.67
N ASN A 99 12.26 11.81 7.45
CA ASN A 99 11.50 10.56 7.52
C ASN A 99 11.27 9.89 6.16
N ASN A 100 12.24 9.97 5.25
CA ASN A 100 12.19 9.28 3.97
C ASN A 100 13.00 7.97 4.04
N ILE A 101 12.60 6.98 3.25
CA ILE A 101 13.44 5.80 2.99
C ILE A 101 13.94 5.89 1.56
N ILE A 102 15.26 5.94 1.39
CA ILE A 102 15.89 5.95 0.06
C ILE A 102 16.79 4.72 -0.05
N SER A 103 16.61 3.93 -1.11
CA SER A 103 17.39 2.70 -1.26
C SER A 103 18.82 2.95 -1.72
N PHE A 104 19.69 1.98 -1.43
CA PHE A 104 21.15 2.08 -1.46
C PHE A 104 21.69 2.85 -2.67
N LEU A 105 22.19 4.05 -2.37
CA LEU A 105 22.65 5.04 -3.34
C LEU A 105 23.66 4.42 -4.31
N LYS A 106 23.29 4.34 -5.60
CA LYS A 106 24.21 3.97 -6.67
C LYS A 106 24.99 5.20 -7.15
N PHE A 107 25.78 5.02 -8.20
CA PHE A 107 26.48 6.12 -8.86
C PHE A 107 25.48 7.15 -9.43
N ASP A 108 25.81 8.44 -9.29
CA ASP A 108 25.04 9.59 -9.80
C ASP A 108 23.59 9.70 -9.27
N GLU A 109 23.33 9.32 -8.01
CA GLU A 109 22.08 9.69 -7.34
C GLU A 109 21.98 11.21 -7.11
N CYS A 110 20.76 11.71 -6.87
CA CYS A 110 20.54 13.09 -6.43
C CYS A 110 21.38 13.44 -5.20
N ASP A 111 21.87 14.69 -5.15
CA ASP A 111 22.52 15.25 -3.97
C ASP A 111 21.46 15.68 -2.95
N ILE A 112 20.97 14.72 -2.16
CA ILE A 112 19.97 14.93 -1.12
C ILE A 112 20.69 15.10 0.22
N GLU A 113 20.50 16.26 0.85
CA GLU A 113 20.92 16.46 2.23
C GLU A 113 19.95 15.74 3.17
N PHE A 114 20.41 14.63 3.77
CA PHE A 114 19.61 13.84 4.70
C PHE A 114 19.26 14.62 5.96
N GLN A 115 17.97 14.58 6.30
CA GLN A 115 17.37 15.18 7.48
C GLN A 115 17.13 14.13 8.57
N PRO A 116 16.85 14.54 9.81
CA PRO A 116 16.46 13.61 10.88
C PRO A 116 15.31 12.69 10.45
N GLY A 117 15.39 11.42 10.85
CA GLY A 117 14.41 10.40 10.51
C GLY A 117 14.59 9.78 9.11
N ASP A 118 15.41 10.35 8.23
CA ASP A 118 15.73 9.70 6.96
C ASP A 118 16.52 8.40 7.18
N ILE A 119 16.23 7.41 6.36
CA ILE A 119 16.81 6.08 6.41
C ILE A 119 17.36 5.71 5.03
N ILE A 120 18.61 5.30 4.99
CA ILE A 120 19.22 4.70 3.80
C ILE A 120 19.21 3.19 3.97
N GLY A 121 18.53 2.46 3.10
CA GLY A 121 18.48 1.01 3.25
C GLY A 121 17.47 0.28 2.38
N THR A 122 17.15 -0.95 2.80
CA THR A 122 16.17 -1.78 2.11
C THR A 122 14.78 -1.16 2.18
N SER A 123 14.01 -1.32 1.11
CA SER A 123 12.67 -0.75 0.98
C SER A 123 11.64 -1.28 1.99
N GLY A 124 11.83 -2.51 2.49
CA GLY A 124 10.86 -3.17 3.36
C GLY A 124 9.49 -3.41 2.69
N LEU A 125 9.44 -3.35 1.36
CA LEU A 125 8.20 -3.47 0.57
C LEU A 125 7.91 -4.94 0.21
N GLY A 126 6.69 -5.37 0.48
CA GLY A 126 6.13 -6.67 0.10
C GLY A 126 5.84 -6.82 -1.41
N PRO A 127 5.17 -7.92 -1.82
CA PRO A 127 4.71 -8.11 -3.20
C PRO A 127 3.63 -7.09 -3.60
N LEU A 128 3.59 -6.69 -4.89
CA LEU A 128 2.61 -5.74 -5.40
C LEU A 128 1.18 -6.25 -5.21
N LYS A 129 0.31 -5.42 -4.64
CA LYS A 129 -1.14 -5.62 -4.60
C LYS A 129 -1.77 -4.76 -5.69
N ASN A 130 -2.57 -5.37 -6.56
CA ASN A 130 -3.35 -4.68 -7.59
C ASN A 130 -4.80 -5.18 -7.54
N PRO A 131 -5.67 -4.54 -6.74
CA PRO A 131 -7.05 -4.98 -6.59
C PRO A 131 -7.94 -4.62 -7.80
N GLY A 132 -7.38 -4.06 -8.88
CA GLY A 132 -8.10 -3.69 -10.10
C GLY A 132 -8.90 -2.38 -10.00
N GLN A 133 -8.94 -1.77 -8.82
CA GLN A 133 -9.59 -0.48 -8.58
C GLN A 133 -8.58 0.66 -8.83
N PRO A 134 -8.93 1.68 -9.63
CA PRO A 134 -8.05 2.82 -9.86
C PRO A 134 -7.55 3.45 -8.56
N GLY A 135 -6.26 3.78 -8.50
CA GLY A 135 -5.64 4.41 -7.32
C GLY A 135 -5.32 3.46 -6.17
N ARG A 136 -5.67 2.17 -6.23
CA ARG A 136 -5.43 1.22 -5.11
C ARG A 136 -4.28 0.25 -5.33
N THR A 137 -3.56 0.34 -6.45
CA THR A 137 -2.34 -0.45 -6.65
C THR A 137 -1.24 0.06 -5.73
N HIS A 138 -0.64 -0.83 -4.94
CA HIS A 138 0.36 -0.46 -3.93
C HIS A 138 1.29 -1.61 -3.56
N PHE A 139 2.40 -1.29 -2.90
CA PHE A 139 3.21 -2.27 -2.18
C PHE A 139 2.89 -2.19 -0.68
N PRO A 140 2.46 -3.27 -0.03
CA PRO A 140 2.32 -3.30 1.42
C PRO A 140 3.70 -3.32 2.08
N LEU A 141 3.77 -2.90 3.35
CA LEU A 141 4.99 -3.05 4.15
C LEU A 141 5.14 -4.49 4.64
N MET A 142 6.38 -4.98 4.72
CA MET A 142 6.71 -6.22 5.42
C MET A 142 6.73 -5.97 6.94
N GLU A 143 6.46 -7.01 7.73
CA GLU A 143 6.41 -6.94 9.21
C GLU A 143 7.67 -6.38 9.88
N ASN A 144 8.83 -6.50 9.23
CA ASN A 144 10.11 -5.97 9.74
C ASN A 144 10.59 -4.73 8.96
N SER A 145 9.68 -4.02 8.28
CA SER A 145 10.03 -2.82 7.54
C SER A 145 10.43 -1.68 8.48
N PHE A 146 11.50 -0.96 8.14
CA PHE A 146 11.89 0.26 8.84
C PHE A 146 10.94 1.44 8.60
N ALA A 147 9.96 1.29 7.70
CA ALA A 147 8.90 2.27 7.51
C ALA A 147 7.87 2.26 8.64
N ILE A 148 7.76 1.16 9.39
CA ILE A 148 6.73 0.98 10.41
C ILE A 148 7.00 1.93 11.58
N ASP A 149 6.00 2.72 11.95
CA ASP A 149 6.00 3.67 13.06
C ASP A 149 7.20 4.64 12.99
N ALA A 150 7.56 5.08 11.78
CA ALA A 150 8.78 5.86 11.52
C ALA A 150 8.55 7.21 10.83
N ALA A 151 7.30 7.55 10.48
CA ALA A 151 6.99 8.82 9.84
C ALA A 151 7.02 10.01 10.80
N ASN A 152 6.93 11.21 10.25
CA ASN A 152 6.56 12.41 10.98
C ASN A 152 5.04 12.55 11.04
N ASP A 153 4.48 12.43 12.24
CA ASP A 153 3.03 12.43 12.49
C ASP A 153 2.35 13.78 12.21
N ASP A 154 3.08 14.90 12.35
CA ASP A 154 2.54 16.25 12.15
C ASP A 154 2.06 16.49 10.70
N VAL A 155 2.52 15.66 9.76
CA VAL A 155 2.23 15.78 8.33
C VAL A 155 1.57 14.53 7.75
N CYS A 156 1.27 13.53 8.59
CA CYS A 156 0.54 12.34 8.17
C CYS A 156 -0.92 12.69 7.85
N PRO A 157 -1.43 12.29 6.66
CA PRO A 157 -2.85 12.38 6.37
C PRO A 157 -3.68 11.47 7.29
N ALA A 158 -4.99 11.71 7.42
CA ALA A 158 -5.85 10.91 8.30
C ALA A 158 -5.96 9.42 7.91
N THR A 159 -5.77 9.10 6.63
CA THR A 159 -5.81 7.72 6.11
C THR A 159 -4.64 7.49 5.17
N ASP A 160 -4.34 6.23 4.87
CA ASP A 160 -3.39 5.83 3.85
C ASP A 160 -4.03 5.79 2.44
N GLN A 161 -3.28 5.32 1.43
CA GLN A 161 -3.76 5.19 0.04
C GLN A 161 -4.99 4.29 -0.11
N VAL A 162 -5.19 3.35 0.80
CA VAL A 162 -6.28 2.35 0.77
C VAL A 162 -7.30 2.60 1.88
N ASP A 163 -7.45 3.86 2.28
CA ASP A 163 -8.45 4.36 3.23
C ASP A 163 -8.36 3.70 4.61
N LYS A 164 -7.21 3.11 4.96
CA LYS A 164 -6.97 2.64 6.33
C LYS A 164 -6.54 3.82 7.19
N PRO A 165 -6.97 3.89 8.46
CA PRO A 165 -6.53 4.95 9.34
C PRO A 165 -5.01 4.90 9.51
N ARG A 166 -4.36 6.06 9.57
CA ARG A 166 -2.98 6.17 10.04
C ARG A 166 -2.95 6.04 11.56
N ARG A 167 -1.96 5.33 12.11
CA ARG A 167 -1.78 5.17 13.56
C ARG A 167 -1.23 6.46 14.19
N ASP A 168 -1.18 6.49 15.53
CA ASP A 168 -0.66 7.64 16.29
C ASP A 168 0.78 7.97 15.89
N THR A 169 1.60 6.95 15.61
CA THR A 169 2.82 7.09 14.84
C THR A 169 2.62 6.43 13.49
N CYS A 170 2.58 7.21 12.42
CA CYS A 170 2.24 6.68 11.11
C CYS A 170 3.45 6.07 10.38
N ASP A 171 3.17 5.30 9.33
CA ASP A 171 4.22 4.68 8.54
C ASP A 171 4.75 5.57 7.42
N ILE A 172 6.06 5.46 7.16
CA ILE A 172 6.69 6.06 5.98
C ILE A 172 6.10 5.38 4.73
N GLY A 173 5.75 6.18 3.73
CA GLY A 173 5.21 5.70 2.45
C GLY A 173 3.69 5.77 2.36
N ALA A 174 3.15 5.18 1.30
CA ALA A 174 1.74 5.30 0.92
C ALA A 174 0.76 4.44 1.74
N ILE A 175 1.26 3.45 2.48
CA ILE A 175 0.45 2.40 3.10
C ILE A 175 0.79 2.31 4.58
N GLU A 176 -0.25 2.13 5.38
CA GLU A 176 -0.14 1.81 6.79
C GLU A 176 -0.09 0.27 6.98
N PHE A 177 0.80 -0.18 7.86
CA PHE A 177 0.98 -1.56 8.22
C PHE A 177 0.04 -1.95 9.37
N PHE A 178 -0.68 -3.06 9.16
CA PHE A 178 -1.44 -3.72 10.21
C PHE A 178 -1.00 -5.19 10.27
N PRO A 179 -0.58 -5.71 11.43
CA PRO A 179 -0.15 -7.09 11.56
C PRO A 179 -1.33 -8.06 11.50
N VAL A 180 -1.02 -9.32 11.16
CA VAL A 180 -1.99 -10.42 11.26
C VAL A 180 -2.10 -10.88 12.71
N ILE A 181 -3.31 -10.79 13.26
CA ILE A 181 -3.61 -11.03 14.67
C ILE A 181 -4.46 -12.29 14.90
N ASN A 182 -4.43 -13.24 13.96
CA ASN A 182 -5.19 -14.50 14.05
C ASN A 182 -4.99 -15.24 15.39
N HIS A 183 -3.83 -15.11 16.01
CA HIS A 183 -3.51 -15.75 17.29
C HIS A 183 -4.13 -15.06 18.52
N LEU A 184 -4.64 -13.83 18.37
CA LEU A 184 -5.30 -13.05 19.42
C LEU A 184 -6.83 -13.16 19.38
N VAL A 185 -7.37 -13.80 18.34
CA VAL A 185 -8.81 -13.90 18.12
C VAL A 185 -9.23 -15.34 17.89
N ASN A 186 -10.38 -15.72 18.44
CA ASN A 186 -10.97 -17.04 18.23
C ASN A 186 -12.26 -16.93 17.42
N LEU A 187 -12.32 -17.69 16.32
CA LEU A 187 -13.57 -17.93 15.60
C LEU A 187 -14.44 -18.92 16.38
N ARG A 188 -15.65 -18.50 16.75
CA ARG A 188 -16.66 -19.36 17.38
C ARG A 188 -17.43 -20.12 16.31
N LYS A 189 -16.87 -21.26 15.90
CA LYS A 189 -17.39 -22.08 14.78
C LYS A 189 -18.80 -22.61 15.03
N ASP A 190 -19.14 -22.86 16.28
CA ASP A 190 -20.48 -23.27 16.75
C ASP A 190 -21.53 -22.16 16.58
N GLU A 191 -21.11 -20.90 16.44
CA GLU A 191 -21.99 -19.73 16.24
C GLU A 191 -22.00 -19.26 14.77
N LEU A 192 -21.46 -20.04 13.84
CA LEU A 192 -21.46 -19.72 12.41
C LEU A 192 -22.87 -19.85 11.81
N VAL A 193 -23.37 -18.77 11.20
CA VAL A 193 -24.68 -18.75 10.54
C VAL A 193 -24.50 -18.43 9.07
N THR A 194 -25.01 -19.28 8.19
CA THR A 194 -24.97 -19.08 6.74
C THR A 194 -26.36 -18.96 6.14
N LYS A 195 -26.51 -18.15 5.08
CA LYS A 195 -27.75 -18.03 4.32
C LYS A 195 -27.46 -17.92 2.82
N PHE A 196 -28.15 -18.73 2.02
CA PHE A 196 -28.12 -18.63 0.56
C PHE A 196 -29.34 -17.85 0.06
N ASP A 197 -29.12 -16.97 -0.91
CA ASP A 197 -30.15 -16.27 -1.67
C ASP A 197 -29.89 -16.48 -3.18
N PRO A 198 -30.81 -17.12 -3.92
CA PRO A 198 -30.60 -17.40 -5.34
C PRO A 198 -30.77 -16.18 -6.26
N THR A 199 -31.17 -15.01 -5.74
CA THR A 199 -31.37 -13.81 -6.56
C THR A 199 -30.04 -13.30 -7.11
N PRO A 200 -29.87 -13.21 -8.44
CA PRO A 200 -28.65 -12.70 -9.05
C PRO A 200 -28.35 -11.25 -8.66
N VAL A 201 -27.07 -10.95 -8.44
CA VAL A 201 -26.56 -9.59 -8.19
C VAL A 201 -25.32 -9.33 -9.04
N PRO A 202 -24.90 -8.06 -9.26
CA PRO A 202 -23.58 -7.77 -9.83
C PRO A 202 -22.47 -8.45 -9.02
N GLY A 203 -21.60 -9.21 -9.70
CA GLY A 203 -20.56 -10.05 -9.06
C GLY A 203 -21.05 -11.39 -8.51
N GLY A 204 -22.35 -11.69 -8.55
CA GLY A 204 -22.93 -12.95 -8.08
C GLY A 204 -24.11 -13.41 -8.94
N PRO A 205 -23.90 -13.81 -10.21
CA PRO A 205 -24.98 -14.23 -11.10
C PRO A 205 -25.72 -15.50 -10.62
N ALA A 206 -25.08 -16.35 -9.81
CA ALA A 206 -25.70 -17.56 -9.26
C ALA A 206 -26.44 -17.33 -7.93
N GLY A 207 -26.36 -16.12 -7.38
CA GLY A 207 -26.91 -15.71 -6.10
C GLY A 207 -25.88 -15.14 -5.13
N THR A 208 -26.26 -15.00 -3.87
CA THR A 208 -25.38 -14.60 -2.77
C THR A 208 -25.35 -15.65 -1.66
N PHE A 209 -24.18 -15.78 -1.04
CA PHE A 209 -23.98 -16.60 0.15
C PHE A 209 -23.52 -15.71 1.30
N LEU A 210 -24.38 -15.53 2.28
CA LEU A 210 -24.10 -14.76 3.49
C LEU A 210 -23.43 -15.66 4.51
N ILE A 211 -22.29 -15.23 5.04
CA ILE A 211 -21.61 -15.85 6.16
C ILE A 211 -21.60 -14.84 7.30
N ARG A 212 -22.25 -15.20 8.41
CA ARG A 212 -22.21 -14.44 9.65
C ARG A 212 -21.46 -15.24 10.69
N SER A 213 -20.30 -14.75 11.11
CA SER A 213 -19.41 -15.41 12.06
C SER A 213 -19.19 -14.55 13.28
N ARG A 214 -18.96 -15.20 14.42
CA ARG A 214 -18.58 -14.51 15.65
C ARG A 214 -17.12 -14.75 15.96
N PHE A 215 -16.38 -13.67 16.14
CA PHE A 215 -15.02 -13.71 16.66
C PHE A 215 -15.02 -13.20 18.09
N GLY A 216 -14.08 -13.65 18.90
CA GLY A 216 -13.82 -13.09 20.22
C GLY A 216 -12.35 -12.77 20.40
N ASN A 217 -12.05 -11.67 21.09
CA ASN A 217 -10.70 -11.38 21.55
C ASN A 217 -10.34 -12.37 22.66
N SER A 218 -9.45 -13.31 22.36
CA SER A 218 -8.99 -14.34 23.28
C SER A 218 -7.70 -13.96 24.01
N SER A 219 -7.19 -12.76 23.75
CA SER A 219 -5.98 -12.22 24.34
C SER A 219 -6.27 -11.34 25.56
N PHE A 220 -5.20 -10.85 26.18
CA PHE A 220 -5.24 -9.84 27.25
C PHE A 220 -5.02 -8.42 26.74
N ARG A 221 -4.89 -8.25 25.42
CA ARG A 221 -4.59 -6.97 24.76
C ARG A 221 -5.86 -6.36 24.21
N THR A 222 -6.01 -5.05 24.28
CA THR A 222 -7.02 -4.36 23.49
C THR A 222 -6.62 -4.42 22.03
N ILE A 223 -7.58 -4.67 21.14
CA ILE A 223 -7.32 -4.70 19.70
C ILE A 223 -8.07 -3.54 19.02
N HIS A 224 -7.34 -2.71 18.30
CA HIS A 224 -7.84 -1.57 17.54
C HIS A 224 -7.91 -1.90 16.05
N ASN A 225 -8.77 -1.16 15.32
CA ASN A 225 -8.81 -1.16 13.86
C ASN A 225 -8.93 -2.57 13.24
N ILE A 226 -9.81 -3.42 13.80
CA ILE A 226 -9.99 -4.79 13.26
C ILE A 226 -10.56 -4.74 11.85
N PHE A 227 -9.93 -5.46 10.93
CA PHE A 227 -10.48 -5.78 9.63
C PHE A 227 -10.04 -7.16 9.17
N PHE A 228 -10.57 -7.59 8.02
CA PHE A 228 -10.31 -8.91 7.47
C PHE A 228 -9.67 -8.79 6.10
N GLU A 229 -8.71 -9.65 5.78
CA GLU A 229 -8.17 -9.84 4.43
C GLU A 229 -8.58 -11.22 3.92
N VAL A 230 -9.10 -11.28 2.70
CA VAL A 230 -9.40 -12.54 2.02
C VAL A 230 -8.10 -13.21 1.59
N ILE A 231 -7.78 -14.37 2.16
CA ILE A 231 -6.61 -15.18 1.76
C ILE A 231 -6.99 -16.31 0.80
N GLU A 232 -8.25 -16.74 0.82
CA GLU A 232 -8.78 -17.72 -0.12
C GLU A 232 -10.26 -17.43 -0.40
N LEU A 233 -10.63 -17.42 -1.68
CA LEU A 233 -12.00 -17.41 -2.14
C LEU A 233 -12.07 -18.13 -3.50
N SER A 234 -12.49 -19.40 -3.48
CA SER A 234 -12.44 -20.26 -4.68
C SER A 234 -13.64 -20.05 -5.61
N GLU A 235 -13.62 -20.75 -6.75
CA GLU A 235 -14.65 -20.72 -7.81
C GLU A 235 -14.86 -19.34 -8.47
N GLY A 236 -13.87 -18.44 -8.35
CA GLY A 236 -13.95 -17.08 -8.88
C GLY A 236 -15.01 -16.21 -8.19
N ASN A 237 -15.52 -16.65 -7.04
CA ASN A 237 -16.44 -15.88 -6.22
C ASN A 237 -15.80 -14.57 -5.74
N VAL A 238 -16.63 -13.61 -5.36
CA VAL A 238 -16.17 -12.30 -4.85
C VAL A 238 -16.82 -11.95 -3.52
N LEU A 239 -16.09 -11.26 -2.65
CA LEU A 239 -16.62 -10.63 -1.45
C LEU A 239 -17.28 -9.30 -1.85
N LEU A 240 -18.61 -9.27 -1.85
CA LEU A 240 -19.41 -8.13 -2.31
C LEU A 240 -19.33 -6.91 -1.39
N ASN A 241 -19.05 -7.12 -0.11
CA ASN A 241 -18.87 -6.05 0.88
C ASN A 241 -17.40 -5.81 1.22
N ALA A 242 -16.49 -6.09 0.28
CA ALA A 242 -15.10 -5.69 0.39
C ALA A 242 -14.95 -4.16 0.29
N ASP A 243 -13.90 -3.64 0.91
CA ASP A 243 -13.53 -2.24 0.89
C ASP A 243 -13.20 -1.81 -0.56
N GLY A 244 -13.70 -0.64 -0.98
CA GLY A 244 -13.54 -0.16 -2.36
C GLY A 244 -14.39 -0.87 -3.41
N GLY A 245 -15.19 -1.88 -3.03
CA GLY A 245 -16.12 -2.61 -3.90
C GLY A 245 -15.81 -4.11 -3.99
N PRO A 246 -16.62 -4.89 -4.73
CA PRO A 246 -16.47 -6.34 -4.80
C PRO A 246 -15.06 -6.81 -5.20
N GLY A 247 -14.51 -7.77 -4.47
CA GLY A 247 -13.14 -8.25 -4.70
C GLY A 247 -12.90 -9.71 -4.29
N GLY A 248 -11.82 -10.32 -4.80
CA GLY A 248 -11.41 -11.70 -4.51
C GLY A 248 -10.30 -11.78 -3.45
N VAL A 249 -9.37 -12.72 -3.63
CA VAL A 249 -8.16 -12.84 -2.78
C VAL A 249 -7.38 -11.52 -2.74
N GLY A 250 -6.96 -11.13 -1.54
CA GLY A 250 -6.27 -9.87 -1.24
C GLY A 250 -7.20 -8.68 -1.02
N SER A 251 -8.51 -8.81 -1.25
CA SER A 251 -9.48 -7.79 -0.85
C SER A 251 -9.62 -7.75 0.67
N THR A 252 -9.92 -6.57 1.20
CA THR A 252 -10.17 -6.39 2.65
C THR A 252 -11.63 -6.07 2.92
N MET A 253 -12.09 -6.31 4.13
CA MET A 253 -13.41 -5.90 4.60
C MET A 253 -13.27 -5.30 5.99
N THR A 254 -13.65 -4.04 6.12
CA THR A 254 -13.63 -3.29 7.36
C THR A 254 -15.03 -3.32 8.00
N PRO A 255 -15.19 -3.94 9.18
CA PRO A 255 -16.42 -3.87 9.95
C PRO A 255 -16.77 -2.43 10.29
N GLN A 256 -18.04 -2.08 10.18
CA GLN A 256 -18.51 -0.75 10.54
C GLN A 256 -18.21 -0.44 12.02
N GLY A 257 -17.60 0.72 12.28
CA GLY A 257 -17.27 1.17 13.63
C GLY A 257 -15.98 0.55 14.23
N SER A 258 -15.26 -0.29 13.48
CA SER A 258 -13.98 -0.88 13.91
C SER A 258 -12.91 0.15 14.29
N ALA A 259 -12.92 1.32 13.66
CA ALA A 259 -11.99 2.42 13.96
C ALA A 259 -12.32 3.15 15.29
N THR A 260 -13.56 3.06 15.78
CA THR A 260 -14.01 3.80 16.98
C THR A 260 -14.35 2.89 18.14
N THR A 261 -14.45 1.58 17.91
CA THR A 261 -14.83 0.60 18.92
C THR A 261 -13.72 -0.42 19.06
N PRO A 262 -12.81 -0.24 20.03
CA PRO A 262 -11.77 -1.22 20.30
C PRO A 262 -12.38 -2.53 20.77
N PHE A 263 -11.69 -3.63 20.48
CA PHE A 263 -12.08 -4.97 20.87
C PHE A 263 -11.36 -5.35 22.16
N LEU A 264 -12.04 -5.20 23.29
CA LEU A 264 -11.44 -5.39 24.61
C LEU A 264 -11.18 -6.89 24.89
N PRO A 265 -10.30 -7.23 25.85
CA PRO A 265 -10.10 -8.61 26.29
C PRO A 265 -11.43 -9.31 26.66
N GLY A 266 -11.71 -10.45 26.01
CA GLY A 266 -12.94 -11.21 26.22
C GLY A 266 -14.16 -10.73 25.42
N ASP A 267 -14.08 -9.58 24.74
CA ASP A 267 -15.15 -9.10 23.88
C ASP A 267 -15.42 -10.06 22.71
N THR A 268 -16.61 -9.93 22.15
CA THR A 268 -17.02 -10.68 20.98
C THR A 268 -17.75 -9.81 19.99
N GLY A 269 -17.50 -10.03 18.71
CA GLY A 269 -18.10 -9.29 17.61
C GLY A 269 -18.68 -10.23 16.59
N THR A 270 -19.81 -9.85 16.00
CA THR A 270 -20.43 -10.57 14.88
C THR A 270 -20.10 -9.85 13.58
N PHE A 271 -19.49 -10.58 12.66
CA PHE A 271 -19.00 -10.06 11.39
C PHE A 271 -19.70 -10.77 10.24
N GLN A 272 -19.86 -10.05 9.14
CA GLN A 272 -20.65 -10.51 8.01
C GLN A 272 -19.85 -10.41 6.71
N PHE A 273 -19.78 -11.53 6.00
CA PHE A 273 -19.19 -11.65 4.68
C PHE A 273 -20.29 -11.97 3.67
N LYS A 274 -20.43 -11.12 2.65
CA LYS A 274 -21.41 -11.30 1.58
C LYS A 274 -20.69 -11.83 0.35
N ILE A 275 -20.82 -13.11 0.06
CA ILE A 275 -20.17 -13.73 -1.10
C ILE A 275 -21.11 -13.66 -2.30
N GLY A 276 -20.62 -13.11 -3.41
CA GLY A 276 -21.25 -13.18 -4.73
C GLY A 276 -20.82 -14.47 -5.41
N LEU A 277 -21.79 -15.30 -5.75
CA LEU A 277 -21.54 -16.63 -6.31
C LEU A 277 -21.50 -16.59 -7.84
N LEU A 278 -20.41 -17.08 -8.45
CA LEU A 278 -20.37 -17.30 -9.91
C LEU A 278 -21.10 -18.57 -10.32
N THR A 279 -20.91 -19.66 -9.56
CA THR A 279 -21.61 -20.94 -9.69
C THR A 279 -22.19 -21.36 -8.34
N ARG A 280 -22.90 -22.48 -8.29
CA ARG A 280 -23.45 -23.03 -7.04
C ARG A 280 -22.61 -24.19 -6.49
N ASP A 281 -21.36 -24.24 -6.90
CA ASP A 281 -20.43 -25.28 -6.49
C ASP A 281 -19.93 -25.04 -5.06
N ILE A 282 -19.39 -26.09 -4.45
CA ILE A 282 -18.73 -26.00 -3.16
C ILE A 282 -17.48 -25.12 -3.34
N PHE A 283 -17.28 -24.17 -2.43
CA PHE A 283 -16.14 -23.26 -2.47
C PHE A 283 -15.43 -23.18 -1.10
N GLN A 284 -14.18 -22.73 -1.13
CA GLN A 284 -13.38 -22.42 0.05
C GLN A 284 -13.33 -20.92 0.29
N PHE A 285 -13.42 -20.53 1.55
CA PHE A 285 -13.31 -19.14 1.99
C PHE A 285 -12.52 -19.05 3.29
N SER A 286 -11.42 -18.31 3.23
CA SER A 286 -10.50 -18.12 4.36
C SER A 286 -10.13 -16.64 4.46
N VAL A 287 -10.03 -16.14 5.69
CA VAL A 287 -9.62 -14.76 5.98
C VAL A 287 -8.52 -14.73 7.03
N ASN A 288 -7.63 -13.76 6.90
CA ASN A 288 -6.83 -13.26 8.02
C ASN A 288 -7.62 -12.19 8.77
N VAL A 289 -7.42 -12.12 10.08
CA VAL A 289 -7.81 -10.98 10.91
C VAL A 289 -6.58 -10.10 11.10
N LEU A 290 -6.73 -8.83 10.79
CA LEU A 290 -5.70 -7.80 10.94
C LEU A 290 -6.20 -6.75 11.93
N GLY A 291 -5.26 -6.10 12.59
CA GLY A 291 -5.52 -5.04 13.55
C GLY A 291 -4.30 -4.74 14.38
N GLU A 292 -4.43 -3.74 15.25
CA GLU A 292 -3.38 -3.32 16.16
C GLU A 292 -3.69 -3.84 17.57
N ALA A 293 -2.71 -4.37 18.27
CA ALA A 293 -2.89 -4.82 19.64
C ALA A 293 -1.95 -4.06 20.58
N ASP A 294 -2.50 -3.53 21.67
CA ASP A 294 -1.71 -2.84 22.69
C ASP A 294 -0.56 -3.72 23.20
N PHE A 295 0.57 -3.10 23.57
CA PHE A 295 1.77 -3.78 24.06
C PHE A 295 1.64 -4.43 25.43
#